data_AF-A0A2C9M7G5-F1
#
_entry.id   AF-A0A2C9M7G5-F1
#
_cell.length_a   1.000
_cell.length_b   1.000
_cell.length_c   1.000
_cell.angle_alpha   90.00
_cell.angle_beta   90.00
_cell.angle_gamma   90.00
#
_symmetry.space_group_name_H-M   'P 1'
#
loop_
_entity.id
_entity.type
_entity.pdbx_description
1 polymer ?
#
loop_
_entity_poly.entity_id
_entity_poly.type
_entity_poly.pdbx_seq_one_letter_code
_entity_poly.pdbx_strand_id
1 'polypeptide(L)'
;MSGLWLETVYCDQGSGDRDSNSSNISLDIHQKIHQRLDMDVKKTMLLELDSELVITERLFEVCDKQGSGRVKVSDIMDYLSTIVNQPFSENGDFKTLIQILDPDNVNTEVDLAMFKAGLHQWIEEMKAYQSMITDTNITADESLLHNGSVRLNMFMDSQVEDCCIIEESSTLSDVLSKLADAQHQCQRITDENRETRALLEVKEEELISTCRELSETRMEMKRLQEMSDILHEAQAENSELRQHILAADKELYDNKQALQQAKMEIINLEQQIESFEAQLASINSELSMSIQNEESLRDSLKEFKEKWIHLTEMCSSLEIQLAQKNERIQILEESLEDVSKYCEDMKFQKQELLEKLTESELELSRFKSFHQTTGSVPGLLPNSEDLIELTESEPRDLDVQYARASSICNELKDLLSSTPDLPWPLSDKDINDSVLTAPDLISHSTNCDLIAADKELNRSKECCEVNIKDREVHYDISNEK
;
A
#
# COMPACT_ATOMS: atom_id res chain seq x y z
N MET A 1 -19.53 10.76 16.51
CA MET A 1 -20.30 11.72 17.34
C MET A 1 -21.63 11.08 17.69
N SER A 2 -21.72 10.43 18.84
CA SER A 2 -22.95 9.85 19.36
C SER A 2 -22.91 10.01 20.88
N GLY A 3 -23.61 11.05 21.38
CA GLY A 3 -23.70 11.36 22.79
C GLY A 3 -24.75 10.48 23.47
N LEU A 4 -24.33 9.73 24.47
CA LEU A 4 -25.20 9.02 25.40
C LEU A 4 -25.66 10.03 26.47
N TRP A 5 -26.96 10.28 26.52
CA TRP A 5 -27.61 10.98 27.64
C TRP A 5 -27.83 9.96 28.77
N LEU A 6 -27.14 10.15 29.89
CA LEU A 6 -27.42 9.48 31.15
C LEU A 6 -28.52 10.27 31.89
N GLU A 7 -29.71 9.72 31.87
CA GLU A 7 -30.86 10.23 32.61
C GLU A 7 -30.64 9.98 34.10
N THR A 8 -30.38 11.07 34.84
CA THR A 8 -30.15 11.03 36.29
C THR A 8 -31.50 10.99 36.99
N VAL A 9 -31.80 9.89 37.67
CA VAL A 9 -32.98 9.78 38.54
C VAL A 9 -32.77 10.65 39.78
N TYR A 10 -33.47 11.79 39.82
CA TYR A 10 -33.56 12.66 40.98
C TYR A 10 -34.56 12.04 41.97
N CYS A 11 -34.09 11.45 43.06
CA CYS A 11 -34.94 11.08 44.19
C CYS A 11 -35.16 12.30 45.10
N ASP A 12 -36.44 12.64 45.23
CA ASP A 12 -37.01 13.70 46.05
C ASP A 12 -36.71 13.48 47.54
N GLN A 13 -36.15 14.50 48.20
CA GLN A 13 -35.75 14.48 49.61
C GLN A 13 -36.94 14.83 50.51
N GLY A 14 -37.51 13.80 51.14
CA GLY A 14 -38.40 13.95 52.28
C GLY A 14 -37.60 14.26 53.56
N SER A 15 -37.87 15.43 54.13
CA SER A 15 -37.32 15.91 55.40
C SER A 15 -37.68 14.98 56.57
N GLY A 16 -36.66 14.56 57.33
CA GLY A 16 -36.86 13.87 58.59
C GLY A 16 -35.55 13.74 59.36
N ASP A 17 -35.37 14.63 60.34
CA ASP A 17 -34.34 14.56 61.37
C ASP A 17 -34.29 13.15 61.98
N ARG A 18 -33.24 12.38 61.63
CA ARG A 18 -32.71 11.30 62.45
C ARG A 18 -31.35 10.83 61.93
N ASP A 19 -30.44 10.72 62.90
CA ASP A 19 -29.30 9.82 62.92
C ASP A 19 -28.02 10.28 62.21
N SER A 20 -27.22 11.06 62.95
CA SER A 20 -25.76 11.21 62.75
C SER A 20 -24.99 9.88 62.77
N ASN A 21 -25.63 8.76 63.13
CA ASN A 21 -25.08 7.41 63.02
C ASN A 21 -25.25 6.80 61.62
N SER A 22 -26.21 7.27 60.81
CA SER A 22 -26.41 6.81 59.43
C SER A 22 -25.31 7.33 58.50
N SER A 23 -24.78 8.53 58.78
CA SER A 23 -23.72 9.13 57.95
C SER A 23 -22.38 8.39 58.07
N ASN A 24 -22.04 7.82 59.23
CA ASN A 24 -20.80 7.04 59.40
C ASN A 24 -20.91 5.65 58.76
N ILE A 25 -22.09 5.01 58.83
CA ILE A 25 -22.34 3.72 58.18
C ILE A 25 -22.38 3.88 56.66
N SER A 26 -22.96 4.97 56.16
CA SER A 26 -22.98 5.30 54.73
C SER A 26 -21.58 5.57 54.18
N LEU A 27 -20.69 6.23 54.94
CA LEU A 27 -19.31 6.47 54.55
C LEU A 27 -18.49 5.17 54.51
N ASP A 28 -18.64 4.28 55.50
CA ASP A 28 -17.94 2.98 55.55
C ASP A 28 -18.41 2.03 54.44
N ILE A 29 -19.71 2.03 54.12
CA ILE A 29 -20.28 1.27 53.00
C ILE A 29 -19.76 1.83 51.67
N HIS A 30 -19.74 3.14 51.49
CA HIS A 30 -19.19 3.75 50.27
C HIS A 30 -17.70 3.44 50.11
N GLN A 31 -16.92 3.48 51.20
CA GLN A 31 -15.49 3.16 51.15
C GLN A 31 -15.24 1.68 50.84
N LYS A 32 -16.04 0.76 51.41
CA LYS A 32 -15.98 -0.67 51.09
C LYS A 32 -16.44 -0.98 49.67
N ILE A 33 -17.48 -0.33 49.16
CA ILE A 33 -17.92 -0.48 47.76
C ILE A 33 -16.84 0.04 46.82
N HIS A 34 -16.20 1.17 47.14
CA HIS A 34 -15.13 1.72 46.32
C HIS A 34 -13.88 0.81 46.32
N GLN A 35 -13.53 0.20 47.45
CA GLN A 35 -12.46 -0.79 47.54
C GLN A 35 -12.82 -2.09 46.79
N ARG A 36 -14.08 -2.54 46.85
CA ARG A 36 -14.52 -3.73 46.10
C ARG A 36 -14.53 -3.50 44.60
N LEU A 37 -15.01 -2.34 44.14
CA LEU A 37 -15.00 -1.97 42.73
C LEU A 37 -13.56 -1.77 42.21
N ASP A 38 -12.67 -1.18 43.01
CA ASP A 38 -11.25 -1.07 42.67
C ASP A 38 -10.59 -2.47 42.55
N MET A 39 -10.91 -3.38 43.48
CA MET A 39 -10.43 -4.77 43.40
C MET A 39 -11.04 -5.56 42.25
N ASP A 40 -12.32 -5.38 41.95
CA ASP A 40 -12.97 -6.07 40.84
C ASP A 40 -12.43 -5.55 39.51
N VAL A 41 -12.21 -4.24 39.35
CA VAL A 41 -11.54 -3.67 38.16
C VAL A 41 -10.10 -4.18 38.03
N LYS A 42 -9.33 -4.22 39.14
CA LYS A 42 -7.99 -4.84 39.15
C LYS A 42 -8.04 -6.32 38.78
N LYS A 43 -9.07 -7.05 39.23
CA LYS A 43 -9.29 -8.48 38.93
C LYS A 43 -9.68 -8.71 37.48
N THR A 44 -10.54 -7.88 36.90
CA THR A 44 -10.90 -7.97 35.48
C THR A 44 -9.71 -7.60 34.59
N MET A 45 -8.91 -6.61 34.97
CA MET A 45 -7.64 -6.29 34.30
C MET A 45 -6.63 -7.45 34.41
N LEU A 46 -6.48 -8.08 35.58
CA LEU A 46 -5.59 -9.23 35.78
C LEU A 46 -6.05 -10.48 35.02
N LEU A 47 -7.36 -10.67 34.83
CA LEU A 47 -7.92 -11.80 34.07
C LEU A 47 -7.89 -11.58 32.55
N GLU A 48 -7.97 -10.35 32.07
CA GLU A 48 -7.75 -10.02 30.65
C GLU A 48 -6.27 -10.05 30.28
N LEU A 49 -5.38 -9.81 31.24
CA LEU A 49 -3.94 -9.96 31.08
C LEU A 49 -3.52 -11.41 30.81
N ASP A 50 -4.16 -12.44 31.39
CA ASP A 50 -3.83 -13.86 31.11
C ASP A 50 -4.01 -14.29 29.63
N SER A 51 -4.58 -13.45 28.75
CA SER A 51 -4.57 -13.61 27.28
C SER A 51 -3.23 -13.17 26.62
N GLU A 52 -2.12 -13.37 27.34
CA GLU A 52 -1.03 -12.41 27.59
C GLU A 52 0.08 -12.21 26.54
N LEU A 53 0.05 -12.86 25.39
CA LEU A 53 1.15 -12.69 24.42
C LEU A 53 0.98 -11.44 23.53
N VAL A 54 -0.27 -11.15 23.13
CA VAL A 54 -0.55 -10.15 22.09
C VAL A 54 -0.57 -8.72 22.66
N ILE A 55 -1.05 -8.55 23.89
CA ILE A 55 -1.12 -7.24 24.54
C ILE A 55 0.28 -6.79 24.98
N THR A 56 1.10 -7.71 25.49
CA THR A 56 2.48 -7.40 25.92
C THR A 56 3.39 -7.07 24.74
N GLU A 57 3.23 -7.76 23.61
CA GLU A 57 3.91 -7.43 22.34
C GLU A 57 3.51 -6.04 21.84
N ARG A 58 2.20 -5.78 21.74
CA ARG A 58 1.70 -4.50 21.21
C ARG A 58 2.06 -3.32 22.11
N LEU A 59 2.09 -3.52 23.43
CA LEU A 59 2.51 -2.49 24.38
C LEU A 59 3.99 -2.16 24.22
N PHE A 60 4.84 -3.19 24.09
CA PHE A 60 6.26 -3.01 23.86
C PHE A 60 6.54 -2.30 22.52
N GLU A 61 5.85 -2.70 21.45
CA GLU A 61 5.93 -2.05 20.13
C GLU A 61 5.56 -0.56 20.17
N VAL A 62 4.55 -0.17 20.96
CA VAL A 62 4.19 1.25 21.12
C VAL A 62 5.26 2.03 21.88
N CYS A 63 5.99 1.38 22.78
CA CYS A 63 7.07 2.01 23.53
C CYS A 63 8.40 2.06 22.71
N ASP A 64 8.63 1.11 21.80
CA ASP A 64 9.77 1.08 20.89
C ASP A 64 9.58 1.98 19.67
N LYS A 65 9.52 3.29 19.90
CA LYS A 65 9.34 4.29 18.84
C LYS A 65 10.43 4.26 17.76
N GLN A 66 11.57 3.64 18.05
CA GLN A 66 12.73 3.58 17.15
C GLN A 66 12.88 2.22 16.46
N GLY A 67 12.04 1.23 16.78
CA GLY A 67 12.16 -0.13 16.24
C GLY A 67 13.49 -0.81 16.58
N SER A 68 14.11 -0.41 17.69
CA SER A 68 15.45 -0.88 18.09
C SER A 68 15.43 -2.25 18.76
N GLY A 69 14.24 -2.76 19.09
CA GLY A 69 14.04 -3.98 19.88
C GLY A 69 14.36 -3.79 21.36
N ARG A 70 14.65 -2.56 21.81
CA ARG A 70 15.01 -2.20 23.19
C ARG A 70 14.29 -0.93 23.61
N VAL A 71 13.78 -0.92 24.83
CA VAL A 71 13.01 0.22 25.35
C VAL A 71 13.48 0.55 26.76
N LYS A 72 13.64 1.84 27.06
CA LYS A 72 13.98 2.29 28.42
C LYS A 72 12.83 2.02 29.38
N VAL A 73 13.13 1.54 30.58
CA VAL A 73 12.10 1.26 31.60
C VAL A 73 11.26 2.50 31.90
N SER A 74 11.82 3.71 31.88
CA SER A 74 11.06 4.95 32.06
C SER A 74 9.95 5.11 31.02
N ASP A 75 10.21 4.79 29.76
CA ASP A 75 9.26 5.01 28.66
C ASP A 75 8.11 3.99 28.72
N ILE A 76 8.42 2.76 29.13
CA ILE A 76 7.43 1.70 29.40
C ILE A 76 6.52 2.12 30.56
N MET A 77 7.11 2.66 31.64
CA MET A 77 6.38 3.09 32.82
C MET A 77 5.47 4.28 32.50
N ASP A 78 5.99 5.31 31.82
CA ASP A 78 5.20 6.47 31.40
C ASP A 78 3.98 6.05 30.56
N TYR A 79 4.15 5.07 29.67
CA TYR A 79 3.06 4.53 28.86
C TYR A 79 2.05 3.73 29.70
N LEU A 80 2.51 2.88 30.63
CA LEU A 80 1.64 2.14 31.54
C LEU A 80 0.81 3.06 32.44
N SER A 81 1.41 4.13 32.97
CA SER A 81 0.67 5.13 33.76
C SER A 81 -0.37 5.87 32.94
N THR A 82 -0.08 6.11 31.65
CA THR A 82 -1.04 6.71 30.72
C THR A 82 -2.23 5.77 30.45
N ILE A 83 -1.99 4.47 30.28
CA ILE A 83 -3.06 3.48 30.05
C ILE A 83 -3.93 3.32 31.28
N VAL A 84 -3.32 3.21 32.46
CA VAL A 84 -4.03 2.92 33.72
C VAL A 84 -4.74 4.17 34.28
N ASN A 85 -4.55 5.34 33.66
CA ASN A 85 -5.13 6.63 34.07
C ASN A 85 -4.93 6.91 35.58
N GLN A 86 -3.86 6.37 36.15
CA GLN A 86 -3.54 6.50 37.56
C GLN A 86 -2.14 7.13 37.64
N PRO A 87 -2.01 8.34 38.23
CA PRO A 87 -0.69 8.91 38.45
C PRO A 87 0.07 7.98 39.39
N PHE A 88 1.39 7.87 39.18
CA PHE A 88 2.30 7.16 40.07
C PHE A 88 2.25 7.76 41.48
N SER A 89 1.25 7.38 42.27
CA SER A 89 1.28 7.60 43.70
C SER A 89 2.34 6.67 44.27
N GLU A 90 3.12 7.12 45.25
CA GLU A 90 4.19 6.35 45.92
C GLU A 90 3.73 5.03 46.56
N ASN A 91 2.44 4.69 46.45
CA ASN A 91 1.84 3.48 46.97
C ASN A 91 1.90 2.33 45.95
N GLY A 92 3.04 1.63 45.96
CA GLY A 92 3.08 0.17 45.90
C GLY A 92 3.23 -0.47 44.52
N ASP A 93 2.16 -0.44 43.71
CA ASP A 93 1.93 -1.51 42.74
C ASP A 93 2.93 -1.49 41.56
N PHE A 94 3.32 -0.32 41.05
CA PHE A 94 4.30 -0.21 39.95
C PHE A 94 5.77 -0.20 40.42
N LYS A 95 6.01 0.05 41.71
CA LYS A 95 7.38 0.13 42.24
C LYS A 95 8.07 -1.24 42.21
N THR A 96 7.33 -2.31 42.47
CA THR A 96 7.79 -3.68 42.32
C THR A 96 8.12 -4.02 40.87
N LEU A 97 7.30 -3.60 39.90
CA LEU A 97 7.60 -3.80 38.47
C LEU A 97 8.87 -3.05 38.03
N ILE A 98 9.07 -1.81 38.48
CA ILE A 98 10.32 -1.06 38.23
C ILE A 98 11.51 -1.81 38.84
N GLN A 99 11.37 -2.34 40.06
CA GLN A 99 12.43 -3.06 40.74
C GLN A 99 12.77 -4.41 40.06
N ILE A 100 11.79 -5.04 39.41
CA ILE A 100 11.99 -6.28 38.62
C ILE A 100 12.71 -5.97 37.31
N LEU A 101 12.34 -4.88 36.62
CA LEU A 101 12.89 -4.53 35.31
C LEU A 101 14.22 -3.75 35.37
N ASP A 102 14.43 -2.95 36.42
CA ASP A 102 15.59 -2.08 36.61
C ASP A 102 16.00 -2.02 38.10
N PRO A 103 16.64 -3.08 38.64
CA PRO A 103 16.95 -3.20 40.07
C PRO A 103 17.91 -2.12 40.58
N ASP A 104 18.75 -1.58 39.70
CA ASP A 104 19.73 -0.54 40.01
C ASP A 104 19.18 0.88 39.78
N ASN A 105 17.93 1.01 39.27
CA ASN A 105 17.25 2.27 38.98
C ASN A 105 18.09 3.24 38.11
N VAL A 106 18.83 2.68 37.15
CA VAL A 106 19.70 3.41 36.19
C VAL A 106 19.01 3.68 34.85
N ASN A 107 17.73 3.36 34.75
CA ASN A 107 16.91 3.40 33.55
C ASN A 107 17.47 2.53 32.43
N THR A 108 17.69 1.26 32.75
CA THR A 108 18.23 0.26 31.82
C THR A 108 17.31 0.06 30.62
N GLU A 109 17.88 -0.25 29.46
CA GLU A 109 17.12 -0.64 28.27
C GLU A 109 16.79 -2.14 28.34
N VAL A 110 15.51 -2.46 28.16
CA VAL A 110 14.95 -3.80 28.30
C VAL A 110 14.46 -4.27 26.93
N ASP A 111 14.78 -5.52 26.58
CA ASP A 111 14.26 -6.16 25.37
C ASP A 111 12.88 -6.79 25.61
N LEU A 112 12.19 -7.18 24.53
CA LEU A 112 10.83 -7.74 24.62
C LEU A 112 10.76 -8.99 25.52
N ALA A 113 11.80 -9.82 25.50
CA ALA A 113 11.84 -11.05 26.28
C ALA A 113 11.96 -10.76 27.78
N MET A 114 12.85 -9.82 28.16
CA MET A 114 13.06 -9.40 29.52
C MET A 114 11.86 -8.61 30.07
N PHE A 115 11.21 -7.82 29.21
CA PHE A 115 9.96 -7.14 29.55
C PHE A 115 8.83 -8.13 29.85
N LYS A 116 8.62 -9.14 28.98
CA LYS A 116 7.63 -10.20 29.20
C LYS A 116 7.91 -11.00 30.48
N ALA A 117 9.17 -11.37 30.71
CA ALA A 117 9.57 -12.09 31.91
C ALA A 117 9.30 -11.25 33.18
N GLY A 118 9.64 -9.96 33.15
CA GLY A 118 9.41 -9.06 34.28
C GLY A 118 7.94 -8.79 34.56
N LEU A 119 7.11 -8.59 33.53
CA LEU A 119 5.66 -8.47 33.69
C LEU A 119 5.04 -9.74 34.28
N HIS A 120 5.41 -10.91 33.76
CA HIS A 120 4.89 -12.18 34.25
C HIS A 120 5.27 -12.41 35.73
N GLN A 121 6.53 -12.13 36.08
CA GLN A 121 6.98 -12.20 37.47
C GLN A 121 6.20 -11.24 38.37
N TRP A 122 5.98 -10.01 37.94
CA TRP A 122 5.21 -9.03 38.71
C TRP A 122 3.76 -9.47 38.93
N ILE A 123 3.11 -10.04 37.92
CA ILE A 123 1.74 -10.56 38.02
C ILE A 123 1.67 -11.73 39.00
N GLU A 124 2.63 -12.65 38.96
CA GLU A 124 2.72 -13.74 39.93
C GLU A 124 2.92 -13.24 41.36
N GLU A 125 3.78 -12.21 41.56
CA GLU A 125 3.93 -11.56 42.86
C GLU A 125 2.61 -10.91 43.32
N MET A 126 1.88 -10.24 42.44
CA MET A 126 0.57 -9.65 42.74
C MET A 126 -0.49 -10.70 43.09
N LYS A 127 -0.54 -11.82 42.35
CA LYS A 127 -1.44 -12.96 42.64
C LYS A 127 -1.11 -13.57 44.03
N ALA A 128 0.17 -13.70 44.37
CA ALA A 128 0.61 -14.18 45.68
C ALA A 128 0.22 -13.24 46.83
N TYR A 129 0.37 -11.92 46.65
CA TYR A 129 -0.08 -10.92 47.63
C TYR A 129 -1.60 -10.98 47.85
N GLN A 130 -2.39 -11.18 46.79
CA GLN A 130 -3.84 -11.25 46.87
C GLN A 130 -4.33 -12.50 47.63
N SER A 131 -3.67 -13.65 47.42
CA SER A 131 -3.98 -14.89 48.14
C SER A 131 -3.75 -14.78 49.65
N MET A 132 -2.77 -13.99 50.10
CA MET A 132 -2.50 -13.80 51.53
C MET A 132 -3.56 -12.96 52.27
N ILE A 133 -4.29 -12.10 51.55
CA ILE A 133 -5.30 -11.21 52.15
C ILE A 133 -6.66 -11.92 52.32
N THR A 134 -6.98 -12.87 51.45
CA THR A 134 -8.26 -13.59 51.46
C THR A 134 -8.39 -14.60 52.60
N ASP A 135 -7.28 -15.18 53.07
CA ASP A 135 -7.31 -16.22 54.11
C ASP A 135 -7.55 -15.67 55.53
N THR A 136 -7.45 -14.36 55.73
CA THR A 136 -7.62 -13.73 57.05
C THR A 136 -9.06 -13.30 57.40
N ASN A 137 -10.04 -13.40 56.50
CA ASN A 137 -11.37 -12.81 56.69
C ASN A 137 -12.56 -13.81 56.81
N ILE A 138 -12.31 -15.12 56.88
CA ILE A 138 -13.38 -16.13 56.95
C ILE A 138 -13.21 -17.01 58.20
N THR A 139 -13.44 -16.47 59.39
CA THR A 139 -13.65 -17.27 60.62
C THR A 139 -14.39 -16.44 61.66
N ALA A 140 -15.66 -16.14 61.42
CA ALA A 140 -16.56 -15.72 62.48
C ALA A 140 -17.99 -16.13 62.13
N ASP A 141 -18.63 -16.78 63.09
CA ASP A 141 -20.08 -16.85 63.27
C ASP A 141 -20.82 -18.07 62.69
N GLU A 142 -20.75 -19.19 63.44
CA GLU A 142 -21.82 -20.19 63.43
C GLU A 142 -21.77 -21.01 64.74
N SER A 143 -22.41 -20.51 65.81
CA SER A 143 -22.78 -21.34 66.97
C SER A 143 -23.73 -20.57 67.87
N LEU A 144 -25.01 -20.94 67.87
CA LEU A 144 -26.07 -20.70 68.88
C LEU A 144 -27.40 -21.06 68.16
N LEU A 145 -28.10 -22.15 68.44
CA LEU A 145 -28.91 -22.34 69.63
C LEU A 145 -29.31 -23.83 69.77
N HIS A 146 -29.02 -24.38 70.95
CA HIS A 146 -29.46 -25.67 71.46
C HIS A 146 -30.33 -25.41 72.72
N ASN A 147 -31.25 -26.34 73.01
CA ASN A 147 -32.03 -26.52 74.24
C ASN A 147 -33.46 -25.93 74.36
N GLY A 148 -34.40 -26.88 74.54
CA GLY A 148 -35.74 -26.67 75.07
C GLY A 148 -36.42 -27.99 75.47
N SER A 149 -35.77 -28.82 76.27
CA SER A 149 -36.36 -30.03 76.88
C SER A 149 -36.84 -29.70 78.30
N VAL A 150 -38.15 -29.61 78.50
CA VAL A 150 -38.77 -29.46 79.83
C VAL A 150 -39.52 -30.75 80.15
N ARG A 151 -38.92 -31.56 81.04
CA ARG A 151 -39.53 -32.70 81.74
C ARG A 151 -40.44 -32.17 82.86
N LEU A 152 -41.73 -32.52 82.83
CA LEU A 152 -42.64 -32.38 83.97
C LEU A 152 -42.94 -33.77 84.55
N ASN A 153 -42.24 -34.12 85.64
CA ASN A 153 -42.64 -35.17 86.57
C ASN A 153 -43.56 -34.53 87.60
N MET A 154 -44.83 -34.96 87.70
CA MET A 154 -45.64 -34.75 88.90
C MET A 154 -46.03 -36.10 89.51
N PHE A 155 -45.58 -36.22 90.75
CA PHE A 155 -45.69 -37.30 91.71
C PHE A 155 -46.92 -37.00 92.57
N MET A 156 -47.91 -37.90 92.67
CA MET A 156 -48.90 -37.92 93.75
C MET A 156 -49.26 -39.37 94.05
N ASP A 157 -48.42 -39.94 94.90
CA ASP A 157 -48.68 -41.09 95.74
C ASP A 157 -49.34 -40.55 97.01
N SER A 158 -50.58 -40.95 97.31
CA SER A 158 -51.23 -40.60 98.58
C SER A 158 -51.87 -41.84 99.16
N GLN A 159 -51.40 -42.15 100.36
CA GLN A 159 -51.57 -43.38 101.10
C GLN A 159 -52.97 -43.53 101.67
N VAL A 160 -53.38 -44.79 101.69
CA VAL A 160 -54.48 -45.36 102.47
C VAL A 160 -54.18 -45.18 103.96
N GLU A 161 -55.10 -44.58 104.71
CA GLU A 161 -55.22 -44.83 106.15
C GLU A 161 -56.63 -45.29 106.51
N ASP A 162 -56.62 -46.21 107.45
CA ASP A 162 -57.61 -47.23 107.76
C ASP A 162 -58.47 -46.80 108.97
N CYS A 163 -59.57 -47.54 109.17
CA CYS A 163 -60.39 -47.64 110.40
C CYS A 163 -61.32 -46.48 110.80
N CYS A 164 -62.62 -46.80 110.87
CA CYS A 164 -63.30 -46.94 112.17
C CYS A 164 -64.50 -47.90 112.07
N ILE A 165 -64.52 -48.84 113.02
CA ILE A 165 -65.55 -49.84 113.31
C ILE A 165 -66.68 -49.15 114.10
N ILE A 166 -67.91 -49.14 113.58
CA ILE A 166 -69.13 -48.96 114.40
C ILE A 166 -70.22 -49.91 113.92
N GLU A 167 -70.77 -50.64 114.88
CA GLU A 167 -71.78 -51.69 114.82
C GLU A 167 -73.14 -51.19 114.29
N GLU A 168 -73.71 -51.90 113.31
CA GLU A 168 -75.15 -52.12 113.16
C GLU A 168 -75.42 -53.16 112.03
N SER A 169 -76.04 -54.29 112.38
CA SER A 169 -76.18 -55.49 111.53
C SER A 169 -77.09 -55.34 110.29
N SER A 170 -77.62 -54.15 110.01
CA SER A 170 -78.38 -53.84 108.78
C SER A 170 -77.73 -52.77 107.90
N THR A 171 -76.78 -51.99 108.42
CA THR A 171 -76.08 -50.92 107.68
C THR A 171 -74.85 -51.44 106.94
N LEU A 172 -74.26 -52.56 107.39
CA LEU A 172 -73.14 -53.23 106.73
C LEU A 172 -73.48 -53.68 105.30
N SER A 173 -74.70 -54.19 105.07
CA SER A 173 -75.13 -54.62 103.73
C SER A 173 -75.25 -53.44 102.76
N ASP A 174 -75.74 -52.30 103.23
CA ASP A 174 -75.82 -51.07 102.43
C ASP A 174 -74.42 -50.49 102.16
N VAL A 175 -73.51 -50.58 103.14
CA VAL A 175 -72.11 -50.19 102.96
C VAL A 175 -71.38 -51.13 101.99
N LEU A 176 -71.61 -52.44 102.07
CA LEU A 176 -71.05 -53.43 101.12
C LEU A 176 -71.61 -53.26 99.71
N SER A 177 -72.91 -52.94 99.55
CA SER A 177 -73.50 -52.62 98.24
C SER A 177 -72.93 -51.34 97.67
N LYS A 178 -72.83 -50.26 98.47
CA LYS A 178 -72.20 -49.00 98.04
C LYS A 178 -70.71 -49.19 97.72
N LEU A 179 -70.01 -50.06 98.44
CA LEU A 179 -68.62 -50.42 98.17
C LEU A 179 -68.51 -51.18 96.84
N ALA A 180 -69.41 -52.13 96.57
CA ALA A 180 -69.45 -52.86 95.30
C ALA A 180 -69.77 -51.92 94.12
N ASP A 181 -70.74 -51.01 94.28
CA ASP A 181 -71.07 -49.99 93.26
C ASP A 181 -69.89 -49.03 93.03
N ALA A 182 -69.24 -48.57 94.09
CA ALA A 182 -68.04 -47.73 94.01
C ALA A 182 -66.88 -48.48 93.34
N GLN A 183 -66.68 -49.76 93.65
CA GLN A 183 -65.67 -50.61 93.01
C GLN A 183 -65.99 -50.81 91.52
N HIS A 184 -67.23 -51.09 91.16
CA HIS A 184 -67.68 -51.16 89.76
C HIS A 184 -67.49 -49.84 89.03
N GLN A 185 -67.79 -48.71 89.68
CA GLN A 185 -67.57 -47.38 89.11
C GLN A 185 -66.08 -47.08 88.93
N CYS A 186 -65.23 -47.44 89.90
CA CYS A 186 -63.77 -47.32 89.78
C CYS A 186 -63.24 -48.18 88.63
N GLN A 187 -63.76 -49.41 88.47
CA GLN A 187 -63.39 -50.29 87.36
C GLN A 187 -63.80 -49.67 86.02
N ARG A 188 -65.04 -49.18 85.90
CA ARG A 188 -65.54 -48.51 84.68
C ARG A 188 -64.68 -47.29 84.33
N ILE A 189 -64.37 -46.43 85.30
CA ILE A 189 -63.49 -45.27 85.10
C ILE A 189 -62.08 -45.72 84.69
N THR A 190 -61.58 -46.82 85.25
CA THR A 190 -60.28 -47.38 84.88
C THR A 190 -60.26 -47.88 83.44
N ASP A 191 -61.34 -48.53 83.00
CA ASP A 191 -61.51 -49.01 81.63
C ASP A 191 -61.67 -47.84 80.64
N GLU A 192 -62.49 -46.83 80.97
CA GLU A 192 -62.62 -45.57 80.20
C GLU A 192 -61.27 -44.83 80.12
N ASN A 193 -60.51 -44.76 81.23
CA ASN A 193 -59.16 -44.20 81.23
C ASN A 193 -58.18 -45.02 80.39
N ARG A 194 -58.35 -46.33 80.32
CA ARG A 194 -57.54 -47.19 79.47
C ARG A 194 -57.86 -46.99 77.98
N GLU A 195 -59.14 -46.89 77.65
CA GLU A 195 -59.61 -46.62 76.29
C GLU A 195 -59.16 -45.24 75.79
N THR A 196 -59.34 -44.20 76.60
CA THR A 196 -58.87 -42.84 76.27
C THR A 196 -57.36 -42.77 76.10
N ARG A 197 -56.58 -43.50 76.91
CA ARG A 197 -55.12 -43.61 76.72
C ARG A 197 -54.76 -44.31 75.42
N ALA A 198 -55.37 -45.44 75.10
CA ALA A 198 -55.10 -46.15 73.85
C ALA A 198 -55.48 -45.30 72.63
N LEU A 199 -56.60 -44.59 72.69
CA LEU A 199 -57.00 -43.65 71.65
C LEU A 199 -56.00 -42.50 71.51
N LEU A 200 -55.51 -41.97 72.64
CA LEU A 200 -54.48 -40.94 72.66
C LEU A 200 -53.18 -41.43 72.03
N GLU A 201 -52.73 -42.64 72.36
CA GLU A 201 -51.54 -43.26 71.75
C GLU A 201 -51.69 -43.39 70.22
N VAL A 202 -52.84 -43.90 69.73
CA VAL A 202 -53.13 -43.96 68.29
C VAL A 202 -53.10 -42.57 67.65
N LYS A 203 -53.64 -41.55 68.32
CA LYS A 203 -53.63 -40.17 67.82
C LYS A 203 -52.24 -39.54 67.85
N GLU A 204 -51.40 -39.88 68.82
CA GLU A 204 -49.99 -39.48 68.86
C GLU A 204 -49.20 -40.11 67.70
N GLU A 205 -49.42 -41.39 67.40
CA GLU A 205 -48.81 -42.06 66.23
C GLU A 205 -49.26 -41.43 64.90
N GLU A 206 -50.56 -41.16 64.74
CA GLU A 206 -51.10 -40.43 63.58
C GLU A 206 -50.47 -39.02 63.46
N LEU A 207 -50.30 -38.31 64.58
CA LEU A 207 -49.66 -36.98 64.60
C LEU A 207 -48.18 -37.06 64.18
N ILE A 208 -47.42 -38.03 64.70
CA ILE A 208 -46.03 -38.23 64.31
C ILE A 208 -45.92 -38.58 62.83
N SER A 209 -46.83 -39.42 62.30
CA SER A 209 -46.87 -39.75 60.87
C SER A 209 -47.14 -38.52 60.00
N THR A 210 -48.17 -37.74 60.33
CA THR A 210 -48.52 -36.52 59.58
C THR A 210 -47.43 -35.44 59.68
N CYS A 211 -46.74 -35.32 60.82
CA CYS A 211 -45.56 -34.46 60.94
C CYS A 211 -44.40 -34.91 60.03
N ARG A 212 -44.18 -36.23 59.89
CA ARG A 212 -43.18 -36.79 58.96
C ARG A 212 -43.53 -36.47 57.51
N GLU A 213 -44.76 -36.73 57.09
CA GLU A 213 -45.25 -36.41 55.74
C GLU A 213 -45.17 -34.90 55.44
N LEU A 214 -45.48 -34.04 56.41
CA LEU A 214 -45.31 -32.59 56.28
C LEU A 214 -43.84 -32.20 56.11
N SER A 215 -42.92 -32.84 56.83
CA SER A 215 -41.48 -32.60 56.67
C SER A 215 -40.97 -33.06 55.29
N GLU A 216 -41.44 -34.21 54.79
CA GLU A 216 -41.08 -34.74 53.47
C GLU A 216 -41.60 -33.85 52.35
N THR A 217 -42.86 -33.43 52.39
CA THR A 217 -43.44 -32.50 51.41
C THR A 217 -42.76 -31.14 51.41
N ARG A 218 -42.32 -30.63 52.59
CA ARG A 218 -41.48 -29.42 52.67
C ARG A 218 -40.12 -29.61 52.02
N MET A 219 -39.47 -30.75 52.22
CA MET A 219 -38.20 -31.04 51.55
C MET A 219 -38.39 -31.15 50.04
N GLU A 220 -39.46 -31.80 49.57
CA GLU A 220 -39.76 -31.90 48.13
C GLU A 220 -40.06 -30.52 47.51
N MET A 221 -40.81 -29.65 48.21
CA MET A 221 -41.05 -28.27 47.75
C MET A 221 -39.74 -27.49 47.60
N LYS A 222 -38.79 -27.63 48.54
CA LYS A 222 -37.46 -27.00 48.42
C LYS A 222 -36.69 -27.54 47.22
N ARG A 223 -36.72 -28.86 47.00
CA ARG A 223 -36.05 -29.50 45.86
C ARG A 223 -36.63 -29.06 44.51
N LEU A 224 -37.95 -28.91 44.43
CA LEU A 224 -38.63 -28.39 43.25
C LEU A 224 -38.30 -26.91 43.00
N GLN A 225 -38.16 -26.11 44.05
CA GLN A 225 -37.72 -24.71 43.94
C GLN A 225 -36.30 -24.63 43.37
N GLU A 226 -35.35 -25.37 43.94
CA GLU A 226 -33.96 -25.45 43.45
C GLU A 226 -33.91 -25.88 41.99
N MET A 227 -34.70 -26.89 41.60
CA MET A 227 -34.79 -27.33 40.21
C MET A 227 -35.38 -26.27 39.28
N SER A 228 -36.35 -25.48 39.75
CA SER A 228 -36.92 -24.35 39.00
C SER A 228 -35.88 -23.25 38.76
N ASP A 229 -35.05 -22.97 39.76
CA ASP A 229 -34.00 -21.94 39.65
C ASP A 229 -32.91 -22.37 38.64
N ILE A 230 -32.47 -23.63 38.70
CA ILE A 230 -31.54 -24.22 37.72
C ILE A 230 -32.12 -24.16 36.29
N LEU A 231 -33.42 -24.45 36.13
CA LEU A 231 -34.08 -24.39 34.82
C LEU A 231 -34.10 -22.95 34.28
N HIS A 232 -34.36 -21.96 35.14
CA HIS A 232 -34.32 -20.55 34.73
C HIS A 232 -32.93 -20.10 34.32
N GLU A 233 -31.89 -20.51 35.04
CA GLU A 233 -30.50 -20.22 34.69
C GLU A 233 -30.11 -20.86 33.34
N ALA A 234 -30.43 -22.14 33.14
CA ALA A 234 -30.18 -22.83 31.87
C ALA A 234 -30.95 -22.19 30.69
N GLN A 235 -32.16 -21.65 30.94
CA GLN A 235 -32.93 -20.93 29.93
C GLN A 235 -32.28 -19.58 29.57
N ALA A 236 -31.72 -18.86 30.56
CA ALA A 236 -30.99 -17.63 30.34
C ALA A 236 -29.71 -17.87 29.51
N GLU A 237 -28.89 -18.85 29.89
CA GLU A 237 -27.69 -19.26 29.14
C GLU A 237 -28.03 -19.66 27.70
N ASN A 238 -29.11 -20.42 27.48
CA ASN A 238 -29.55 -20.78 26.13
C ASN A 238 -29.92 -19.55 25.29
N SER A 239 -30.51 -18.53 25.91
CA SER A 239 -30.88 -17.29 25.23
C SER A 239 -29.65 -16.46 24.85
N GLU A 240 -28.63 -16.42 25.71
CA GLU A 240 -27.34 -15.76 25.46
C GLU A 240 -26.57 -16.47 24.35
N LEU A 241 -26.46 -17.80 24.40
CA LEU A 241 -25.82 -18.60 23.36
C LEU A 241 -26.48 -18.39 21.98
N ARG A 242 -27.81 -18.27 21.93
CA ARG A 242 -28.52 -17.93 20.68
C ARG A 242 -28.14 -16.54 20.17
N GLN A 243 -28.00 -15.56 21.05
CA GLN A 243 -27.55 -14.22 20.65
C GLN A 243 -26.11 -14.23 20.12
N HIS A 244 -25.22 -14.99 20.76
CA HIS A 244 -23.85 -15.17 20.28
C HIS A 244 -23.78 -15.84 18.90
N ILE A 245 -24.59 -16.87 18.66
CA ILE A 245 -24.69 -17.51 17.33
C ILE A 245 -25.15 -16.50 16.28
N LEU A 246 -26.19 -15.71 16.57
CA LEU A 246 -26.68 -14.69 15.64
C LEU A 246 -25.64 -13.58 15.37
N ALA A 247 -24.87 -13.18 16.38
CA ALA A 247 -23.79 -12.22 16.21
C ALA A 247 -22.65 -12.77 15.35
N ALA A 248 -22.24 -14.02 15.59
CA ALA A 248 -21.21 -14.71 14.80
C ALA A 248 -21.66 -14.93 13.35
N ASP A 249 -22.92 -15.29 13.11
CA ASP A 249 -23.47 -15.44 11.76
C ASP A 249 -23.45 -14.12 10.98
N LYS A 250 -23.75 -13.00 11.65
CA LYS A 250 -23.65 -11.66 11.04
C LYS A 250 -22.20 -11.31 10.70
N GLU A 251 -21.27 -11.54 11.62
CA GLU A 251 -19.84 -11.28 11.38
C GLU A 251 -19.31 -12.13 10.22
N LEU A 252 -19.70 -13.41 10.14
CA LEU A 252 -19.35 -14.29 9.03
C LEU A 252 -19.88 -13.74 7.70
N TYR A 253 -21.13 -13.25 7.68
CA TYR A 253 -21.71 -12.64 6.49
C TYR A 253 -20.94 -11.39 6.05
N ASP A 254 -20.63 -10.48 6.97
CA ASP A 254 -19.89 -9.25 6.69
C ASP A 254 -18.48 -9.57 6.19
N ASN A 255 -17.78 -10.53 6.81
CA ASN A 255 -16.47 -11.01 6.38
C ASN A 255 -16.51 -11.64 4.97
N LYS A 256 -17.57 -12.39 4.65
CA LYS A 256 -17.75 -12.97 3.31
C LYS A 256 -17.96 -11.88 2.24
N GLN A 257 -18.68 -10.81 2.57
CA GLN A 257 -18.87 -9.67 1.69
C GLN A 257 -17.56 -8.90 1.47
N ALA A 258 -16.80 -8.64 2.54
CA ALA A 258 -15.49 -8.00 2.46
C ALA A 258 -14.51 -8.83 1.61
N LEU A 259 -14.50 -10.16 1.79
CA LEU A 259 -13.69 -11.07 0.99
C LEU A 259 -14.08 -11.03 -0.50
N GLN A 260 -15.37 -10.93 -0.83
CA GLN A 260 -15.81 -10.79 -2.22
C GLN A 260 -15.37 -9.45 -2.82
N GLN A 261 -15.45 -8.35 -2.07
CA GLN A 261 -14.97 -7.04 -2.51
C GLN A 261 -13.47 -7.05 -2.78
N ALA A 262 -12.67 -7.59 -1.85
CA ALA A 262 -11.23 -7.73 -2.02
C ALA A 262 -10.86 -8.58 -3.26
N LYS A 263 -11.62 -9.65 -3.54
CA LYS A 263 -11.42 -10.46 -4.75
C LYS A 263 -11.69 -9.67 -6.04
N MET A 264 -12.73 -8.84 -6.05
CA MET A 264 -13.03 -8.00 -7.22
C MET A 264 -11.96 -6.92 -7.43
N GLU A 265 -11.42 -6.36 -6.35
CA GLU A 265 -10.33 -5.39 -6.41
C GLU A 265 -9.04 -6.02 -6.94
N ILE A 266 -8.69 -7.24 -6.50
CA ILE A 266 -7.55 -8.00 -7.04
C ILE A 266 -7.69 -8.19 -8.55
N ILE A 267 -8.85 -8.66 -9.03
CA ILE A 267 -9.08 -8.87 -10.47
C ILE A 267 -8.95 -7.55 -11.24
N ASN A 268 -9.44 -6.44 -10.70
CA ASN A 268 -9.34 -5.13 -11.33
C ASN A 268 -7.88 -4.63 -11.38
N LEU A 269 -7.08 -4.87 -10.33
CA LEU A 269 -5.66 -4.54 -10.33
C LEU A 269 -4.87 -5.42 -11.30
N GLU A 270 -5.17 -6.72 -11.39
CA GLU A 270 -4.57 -7.63 -12.38
C GLU A 270 -4.83 -7.15 -13.81
N GLN A 271 -6.06 -6.71 -14.13
CA GLN A 271 -6.38 -6.14 -15.45
C GLN A 271 -5.64 -4.83 -15.74
N GLN A 272 -5.44 -3.98 -14.73
CA GLN A 272 -4.64 -2.77 -14.89
C GLN A 272 -3.17 -3.07 -15.14
N ILE A 273 -2.60 -4.07 -14.45
CA ILE A 273 -1.23 -4.54 -14.68
C ILE A 273 -1.09 -5.04 -16.12
N GLU A 274 -2.00 -5.90 -16.59
CA GLU A 274 -1.99 -6.41 -17.98
C GLU A 274 -2.06 -5.28 -19.02
N SER A 275 -2.90 -4.27 -18.77
CA SER A 275 -2.99 -3.06 -19.63
C SER A 275 -1.68 -2.27 -19.67
N PHE A 276 -1.03 -2.07 -18.52
CA PHE A 276 0.27 -1.37 -18.47
C PHE A 276 1.39 -2.18 -19.13
N GLU A 277 1.40 -3.50 -18.97
CA GLU A 277 2.34 -4.39 -19.67
C GLU A 277 2.18 -4.31 -21.19
N ALA A 278 0.93 -4.28 -21.69
CA ALA A 278 0.65 -4.10 -23.11
C ALA A 278 1.12 -2.73 -23.64
N GLN A 279 0.92 -1.66 -22.86
CA GLN A 279 1.41 -0.32 -23.21
C GLN A 279 2.93 -0.26 -23.24
N LEU A 280 3.61 -0.85 -22.25
CA LEU A 280 5.07 -0.94 -22.22
C LEU A 280 5.62 -1.72 -23.42
N ALA A 281 4.97 -2.83 -23.80
CA ALA A 281 5.34 -3.60 -24.98
C ALA A 281 5.19 -2.77 -26.28
N SER A 282 4.13 -1.98 -26.40
CA SER A 282 3.91 -1.08 -27.54
C SER A 282 5.00 -0.02 -27.64
N ILE A 283 5.28 0.69 -26.53
CA ILE A 283 6.32 1.74 -26.48
C ILE A 283 7.70 1.15 -26.80
N ASN A 284 8.00 -0.04 -26.30
CA ASN A 284 9.28 -0.70 -26.58
C ASN A 284 9.42 -1.09 -28.06
N SER A 285 8.31 -1.50 -28.71
CA SER A 285 8.27 -1.73 -30.15
C SER A 285 8.51 -0.45 -30.95
N GLU A 286 7.84 0.66 -30.57
CA GLU A 286 8.04 1.97 -31.19
C GLU A 286 9.48 2.48 -31.02
N LEU A 287 10.06 2.30 -29.83
CA LEU A 287 11.46 2.63 -29.56
C LEU A 287 12.40 1.82 -30.46
N SER A 288 12.17 0.51 -30.61
CA SER A 288 12.97 -0.34 -31.49
C SER A 288 12.89 0.12 -32.96
N MET A 289 11.70 0.49 -33.43
CA MET A 289 11.53 1.04 -34.78
C MET A 289 12.23 2.39 -34.95
N SER A 290 12.20 3.24 -33.93
CA SER A 290 12.89 4.53 -33.94
C SER A 290 14.41 4.37 -34.02
N ILE A 291 14.98 3.44 -33.24
CA ILE A 291 16.41 3.09 -33.30
C ILE A 291 16.81 2.61 -34.69
N GLN A 292 16.03 1.71 -35.30
CA GLN A 292 16.30 1.20 -36.65
C GLN A 292 16.24 2.33 -37.71
N ASN A 293 15.28 3.25 -37.58
CA ASN A 293 15.19 4.41 -38.46
C ASN A 293 16.40 5.35 -38.30
N GLU A 294 16.87 5.57 -37.07
CA GLU A 294 18.08 6.36 -36.80
C GLU A 294 19.31 5.74 -37.48
N GLU A 295 19.49 4.41 -37.37
CA GLU A 295 20.56 3.68 -38.03
C GLU A 295 20.49 3.82 -39.55
N SER A 296 19.31 3.64 -40.16
CA SER A 296 19.12 3.81 -41.60
C SER A 296 19.43 5.24 -42.08
N LEU A 297 19.06 6.26 -41.31
CA LEU A 297 19.37 7.66 -41.62
C LEU A 297 20.86 7.95 -41.48
N ARG A 298 21.52 7.37 -40.47
CA ARG A 298 22.96 7.48 -40.26
C ARG A 298 23.74 6.89 -41.43
N ASP A 299 23.32 5.73 -41.93
CA ASP A 299 23.92 5.09 -43.11
C ASP A 299 23.72 5.93 -44.38
N SER A 300 22.50 6.43 -44.60
CA SER A 300 22.19 7.32 -45.72
C SER A 300 23.04 8.61 -45.69
N LEU A 301 23.22 9.19 -44.49
CA LEU A 301 24.07 10.37 -44.30
C LEU A 301 25.54 10.07 -44.60
N LYS A 302 26.03 8.87 -44.24
CA LYS A 302 27.39 8.43 -44.56
C LYS A 302 27.58 8.30 -46.07
N GLU A 303 26.65 7.67 -46.76
CA GLU A 303 26.68 7.54 -48.22
C GLU A 303 26.66 8.90 -48.92
N PHE A 304 25.83 9.84 -48.44
CA PHE A 304 25.80 11.19 -48.98
C PHE A 304 27.13 11.93 -48.79
N LYS A 305 27.78 11.78 -47.63
CA LYS A 305 29.11 12.35 -47.37
C LYS A 305 30.17 11.78 -48.31
N GLU A 306 30.15 10.47 -48.58
CA GLU A 306 31.07 9.83 -49.53
C GLU A 306 30.86 10.36 -50.96
N LYS A 307 29.60 10.48 -51.40
CA LYS A 307 29.25 11.10 -52.69
C LYS A 307 29.72 12.56 -52.79
N TRP A 308 29.57 13.32 -51.71
CA TRP A 308 30.02 14.72 -51.66
C TRP A 308 31.55 14.86 -51.79
N ILE A 309 32.31 14.01 -51.08
CA ILE A 309 33.77 13.97 -51.20
C ILE A 309 34.18 13.68 -52.65
N HIS A 310 33.60 12.64 -53.26
CA HIS A 310 33.88 12.29 -54.66
C HIS A 310 33.59 13.43 -55.64
N LEU A 311 32.44 14.12 -55.48
CA LEU A 311 32.11 15.28 -56.31
C LEU A 311 33.12 16.43 -56.12
N THR A 312 33.57 16.66 -54.89
CA THR A 312 34.58 17.70 -54.58
C THR A 312 35.93 17.38 -55.23
N GLU A 313 36.35 16.11 -55.19
CA GLU A 313 37.56 15.63 -55.86
C GLU A 313 37.47 15.78 -57.39
N MET A 314 36.30 15.45 -57.96
CA MET A 314 36.03 15.62 -59.40
C MET A 314 36.10 17.10 -59.82
N CYS A 315 35.49 18.01 -59.07
CA CYS A 315 35.60 19.45 -59.31
C CYS A 315 37.05 19.93 -59.24
N SER A 316 37.80 19.52 -58.23
CA SER A 316 39.22 19.88 -58.07
C SER A 316 40.06 19.38 -59.26
N SER A 317 39.79 18.16 -59.76
CA SER A 317 40.44 17.61 -60.96
C SER A 317 40.13 18.43 -62.21
N LEU A 318 38.87 18.84 -62.40
CA LEU A 318 38.46 19.69 -63.52
C LEU A 318 39.10 21.09 -63.44
N GLU A 319 39.20 21.68 -62.25
CA GLU A 319 39.90 22.96 -62.04
C GLU A 319 41.37 22.87 -62.43
N ILE A 320 42.07 21.79 -62.05
CA ILE A 320 43.46 21.55 -62.46
C ILE A 320 43.57 21.41 -63.98
N GLN A 321 42.68 20.64 -64.61
CA GLN A 321 42.67 20.49 -66.08
C GLN A 321 42.42 21.83 -66.79
N LEU A 322 41.50 22.63 -66.28
CA LEU A 322 41.20 23.95 -66.81
C LEU A 322 42.40 24.89 -66.67
N ALA A 323 43.10 24.87 -65.54
CA ALA A 323 44.34 25.63 -65.35
C ALA A 323 45.44 25.22 -66.34
N GLN A 324 45.64 23.91 -66.55
CA GLN A 324 46.61 23.39 -67.54
C GLN A 324 46.25 23.81 -68.98
N LYS A 325 44.96 23.80 -69.33
CA LYS A 325 44.50 24.25 -70.66
C LYS A 325 44.74 25.74 -70.84
N ASN A 326 44.50 26.56 -69.81
CA ASN A 326 44.77 28.00 -69.85
C ASN A 326 46.27 28.30 -70.00
N GLU A 327 47.13 27.59 -69.27
CA GLU A 327 48.59 27.70 -69.43
C GLU A 327 49.02 27.33 -70.87
N ARG A 328 48.43 26.26 -71.43
CA ARG A 328 48.72 25.88 -72.82
C ARG A 328 48.26 26.92 -73.83
N ILE A 329 47.09 27.55 -73.62
CA ILE A 329 46.60 28.66 -74.44
C ILE A 329 47.59 29.82 -74.38
N GLN A 330 48.03 30.22 -73.18
CA GLN A 330 48.99 31.30 -73.01
C GLN A 330 50.30 31.04 -73.77
N ILE A 331 50.88 29.83 -73.66
CA ILE A 331 52.09 29.45 -74.41
C ILE A 331 51.88 29.54 -75.93
N LEU A 332 50.69 29.17 -76.42
CA LEU A 332 50.35 29.26 -77.84
C LEU A 332 50.15 30.71 -78.29
N GLU A 333 49.57 31.56 -77.46
CA GLU A 333 49.43 33.00 -77.70
C GLU A 333 50.80 33.68 -77.78
N GLU A 334 51.72 33.39 -76.86
CA GLU A 334 53.11 33.88 -76.88
C GLU A 334 53.84 33.41 -78.15
N SER A 335 53.72 32.12 -78.50
CA SER A 335 54.30 31.60 -79.74
C SER A 335 53.68 32.23 -80.99
N LEU A 336 52.39 32.58 -80.97
CA LEU A 336 51.71 33.25 -82.08
C LEU A 336 52.22 34.68 -82.22
N GLU A 337 52.44 35.39 -81.11
CA GLU A 337 53.03 36.73 -81.08
C GLU A 337 54.45 36.72 -81.67
N ASP A 338 55.29 35.76 -81.27
CA ASP A 338 56.65 35.58 -81.82
C ASP A 338 56.65 35.34 -83.34
N VAL A 339 55.77 34.46 -83.83
CA VAL A 339 55.62 34.20 -85.26
C VAL A 339 55.11 35.43 -86.00
N SER A 340 54.18 36.18 -85.40
CA SER A 340 53.65 37.42 -85.99
C SER A 340 54.74 38.47 -86.15
N LYS A 341 55.56 38.68 -85.11
CA LYS A 341 56.74 39.57 -85.15
C LYS A 341 57.74 39.15 -86.22
N TYR A 342 58.04 37.86 -86.31
CA TYR A 342 58.91 37.33 -87.38
C TYR A 342 58.33 37.58 -88.79
N CYS A 343 57.01 37.43 -88.96
CA CYS A 343 56.34 37.74 -90.22
C CYS A 343 56.43 39.23 -90.57
N GLU A 344 56.31 40.13 -89.59
CA GLU A 344 56.50 41.57 -89.78
C GLU A 344 57.93 41.92 -90.18
N ASP A 345 58.94 41.34 -89.50
CA ASP A 345 60.35 41.51 -89.85
C ASP A 345 60.63 41.05 -91.29
N MET A 346 60.08 39.91 -91.70
CA MET A 346 60.21 39.40 -93.06
C MET A 346 59.51 40.29 -94.10
N LYS A 347 58.33 40.86 -93.76
CA LYS A 347 57.65 41.85 -94.62
C LYS A 347 58.49 43.11 -94.78
N PHE A 348 59.10 43.60 -93.71
CA PHE A 348 59.99 44.75 -93.73
C PHE A 348 61.22 44.49 -94.61
N GLN A 349 61.91 43.35 -94.42
CA GLN A 349 63.04 42.95 -95.26
C GLN A 349 62.65 42.82 -96.74
N LYS A 350 61.49 42.22 -97.03
CA LYS A 350 60.96 42.16 -98.40
C LYS A 350 60.76 43.56 -98.99
N GLN A 351 60.20 44.48 -98.22
CA GLN A 351 59.96 45.85 -98.66
C GLN A 351 61.28 46.60 -98.92
N GLU A 352 62.27 46.46 -98.03
CA GLU A 352 63.62 47.03 -98.20
C GLU A 352 64.33 46.47 -99.45
N LEU A 353 64.22 45.16 -99.70
CA LEU A 353 64.77 44.54 -100.90
C LEU A 353 64.06 45.00 -102.18
N LEU A 354 62.74 45.18 -102.16
CA LEU A 354 62.00 45.74 -103.29
C LEU A 354 62.43 47.19 -103.56
N GLU A 355 62.62 48.01 -102.52
CA GLU A 355 63.13 49.38 -102.64
C GLU A 355 64.53 49.38 -103.28
N LYS A 356 65.46 48.57 -102.77
CA LYS A 356 66.80 48.36 -103.37
C LYS A 356 66.74 47.89 -104.82
N LEU A 357 65.83 46.96 -105.15
CA LEU A 357 65.63 46.47 -106.51
C LEU A 357 65.19 47.63 -107.42
N THR A 358 64.15 48.37 -107.05
CA THR A 358 63.66 49.52 -107.82
C THR A 358 64.70 50.63 -107.99
N GLU A 359 65.52 50.89 -106.97
CA GLU A 359 66.65 51.82 -107.05
C GLU A 359 67.66 51.34 -108.09
N SER A 360 68.05 50.06 -108.04
CA SER A 360 68.97 49.46 -109.03
C SER A 360 68.40 49.43 -110.45
N GLU A 361 67.09 49.22 -110.61
CA GLU A 361 66.39 49.28 -111.90
C GLU A 361 66.36 50.71 -112.47
N LEU A 362 66.17 51.72 -111.61
CA LEU A 362 66.29 53.14 -111.97
C LEU A 362 67.73 53.50 -112.36
N GLU A 363 68.73 52.99 -111.65
CA GLU A 363 70.15 53.15 -112.01
C GLU A 363 70.47 52.48 -113.36
N LEU A 364 69.99 51.25 -113.58
CA LEU A 364 70.11 50.56 -114.87
C LEU A 364 69.38 51.31 -115.98
N SER A 365 68.23 51.92 -115.68
CA SER A 365 67.50 52.77 -116.63
C SER A 365 68.25 54.08 -116.91
N ARG A 366 68.92 54.68 -115.91
CA ARG A 366 69.86 55.81 -116.09
C ARG A 366 71.08 55.40 -116.91
N PHE A 367 71.65 54.22 -116.70
CA PHE A 367 72.74 53.69 -117.50
C PHE A 367 72.30 53.42 -118.95
N LYS A 368 71.09 52.87 -119.15
CA LYS A 368 70.48 52.68 -120.47
C LYS A 368 70.19 54.02 -121.17
N SER A 369 69.76 55.05 -120.45
CA SER A 369 69.57 56.39 -121.03
C SER A 369 70.90 57.13 -121.29
N PHE A 370 71.95 56.85 -120.51
CA PHE A 370 73.31 57.34 -120.74
C PHE A 370 73.97 56.71 -122.00
N HIS A 371 73.58 55.50 -122.37
CA HIS A 371 74.03 54.82 -123.59
C HIS A 371 73.06 54.92 -124.79
N GLN A 372 71.94 55.63 -124.68
CA GLN A 372 71.03 55.93 -125.81
C GLN A 372 71.35 57.27 -126.52
N THR A 373 72.64 57.55 -126.77
CA THR A 373 73.08 58.51 -127.81
C THR A 373 73.68 57.86 -129.05
N THR A 374 73.75 56.51 -129.12
CA THR A 374 74.11 55.83 -130.37
C THR A 374 73.42 54.48 -130.50
N GLY A 375 72.60 54.33 -131.54
CA GLY A 375 72.45 53.04 -132.23
C GLY A 375 71.17 52.26 -131.95
N SER A 376 70.23 52.42 -132.88
CA SER A 376 69.19 51.45 -133.28
C SER A 376 69.74 50.04 -133.51
N VAL A 377 68.94 48.98 -133.26
CA VAL A 377 68.54 47.93 -134.23
C VAL A 377 67.76 46.79 -133.53
N PRO A 378 66.85 46.08 -134.24
CA PRO A 378 65.80 45.19 -133.72
C PRO A 378 66.17 43.68 -133.79
N GLY A 379 65.48 42.83 -133.00
CA GLY A 379 65.49 41.37 -133.24
C GLY A 379 64.94 40.46 -132.12
N LEU A 380 63.75 39.88 -132.38
CA LEU A 380 63.35 38.45 -132.26
C LEU A 380 63.60 37.62 -130.96
N LEU A 381 62.49 37.30 -130.26
CA LEU A 381 61.95 36.00 -129.72
C LEU A 381 62.92 34.83 -129.37
N PRO A 382 62.68 34.01 -128.31
CA PRO A 382 61.53 33.07 -128.23
C PRO A 382 60.96 32.72 -126.82
N ASN A 383 59.89 31.91 -126.83
CA ASN A 383 59.14 31.27 -125.74
C ASN A 383 59.98 30.48 -124.69
N SER A 384 59.49 30.48 -123.44
CA SER A 384 59.30 29.30 -122.56
C SER A 384 58.47 29.75 -121.34
N GLU A 385 57.18 29.40 -121.24
CA GLU A 385 56.66 28.20 -120.57
C GLU A 385 57.06 28.08 -119.08
N ASP A 386 56.00 28.09 -118.26
CA ASP A 386 55.82 27.43 -116.97
C ASP A 386 56.66 27.89 -115.76
N LEU A 387 56.00 28.50 -114.78
CA LEU A 387 55.74 27.84 -113.48
C LEU A 387 54.94 28.76 -112.52
N ILE A 388 53.73 28.30 -112.22
CA ILE A 388 52.98 28.45 -110.95
C ILE A 388 52.44 29.85 -110.63
N GLU A 389 51.29 30.09 -111.26
CA GLU A 389 50.07 30.62 -110.66
C GLU A 389 49.86 30.05 -109.24
N LEU A 390 50.41 30.71 -108.22
CA LEU A 390 49.91 30.60 -106.84
C LEU A 390 48.59 31.37 -106.80
N THR A 391 47.56 30.67 -107.28
CA THR A 391 46.16 30.83 -106.94
C THR A 391 45.98 31.62 -105.64
N GLU A 392 45.43 32.83 -105.78
CA GLU A 392 44.52 33.38 -104.79
C GLU A 392 43.46 32.30 -104.54
N SER A 393 43.70 31.42 -103.58
CA SER A 393 42.65 30.65 -102.96
C SER A 393 41.80 31.65 -102.21
N GLU A 394 40.77 32.13 -102.90
CA GLU A 394 39.43 32.35 -102.36
C GLU A 394 39.29 31.61 -101.02
N PRO A 395 38.85 32.28 -99.93
CA PRO A 395 38.66 31.62 -98.65
C PRO A 395 37.63 30.53 -98.87
N ARG A 396 38.10 29.29 -99.06
CA ARG A 396 37.25 28.14 -98.86
C ARG A 396 36.77 28.34 -97.45
N ASP A 397 35.46 28.52 -97.32
CA ASP A 397 34.71 28.08 -96.18
C ASP A 397 35.26 26.70 -95.82
N LEU A 398 36.27 26.69 -94.96
CA LEU A 398 36.41 25.64 -93.98
C LEU A 398 35.10 25.79 -93.23
N ASP A 399 34.11 25.03 -93.72
CA ASP A 399 33.18 24.29 -92.90
C ASP A 399 34.07 23.50 -91.93
N VAL A 400 34.65 24.24 -90.98
CA VAL A 400 34.88 23.80 -89.63
C VAL A 400 33.48 23.40 -89.24
N GLN A 401 33.17 22.14 -89.52
CA GLN A 401 32.36 21.37 -88.62
C GLN A 401 33.01 21.65 -87.27
N TYR A 402 32.50 22.69 -86.60
CA TYR A 402 32.17 22.60 -85.21
C TYR A 402 31.40 21.27 -85.15
N ALA A 403 32.15 20.18 -84.97
CA ALA A 403 31.78 19.16 -84.01
C ALA A 403 31.46 20.00 -82.79
N ARG A 404 30.19 20.44 -82.73
CA ARG A 404 29.59 21.17 -81.65
C ARG A 404 29.96 20.26 -80.51
N ALA A 405 30.97 20.64 -79.73
CA ALA A 405 31.31 19.95 -78.51
C ALA A 405 29.97 19.71 -77.87
N SER A 406 29.58 18.43 -77.75
CA SER A 406 28.27 18.01 -77.32
C SER A 406 27.87 18.98 -76.23
N SER A 407 26.95 19.89 -76.54
CA SER A 407 26.70 21.03 -75.65
C SER A 407 26.44 20.40 -74.30
N ILE A 408 27.03 20.93 -73.23
CA ILE A 408 26.76 20.44 -71.87
C ILE A 408 25.23 20.26 -71.67
N CYS A 409 24.40 21.06 -72.36
CA CYS A 409 22.96 20.89 -72.43
C CYS A 409 22.48 19.54 -73.00
N ASN A 410 23.11 18.97 -74.02
CA ASN A 410 22.77 17.66 -74.59
C ASN A 410 23.21 16.50 -73.69
N GLU A 411 24.40 16.59 -73.08
CA GLU A 411 24.86 15.58 -72.12
C GLU A 411 24.05 15.61 -70.82
N LEU A 412 23.67 16.80 -70.32
CA LEU A 412 22.74 16.95 -69.20
C LEU A 412 21.34 16.44 -69.54
N LYS A 413 20.88 16.62 -70.79
CA LYS A 413 19.56 16.14 -71.23
C LYS A 413 19.54 14.62 -71.40
N ASP A 414 20.63 14.01 -71.85
CA ASP A 414 20.79 12.55 -71.89
C ASP A 414 20.92 11.96 -70.47
N LEU A 415 21.61 12.63 -69.54
CA LEU A 415 21.64 12.21 -68.13
C LEU A 415 20.26 12.33 -67.46
N LEU A 416 19.53 13.42 -67.69
CA LEU A 416 18.16 13.60 -67.16
C LEU A 416 17.13 12.63 -67.76
N SER A 417 17.37 12.11 -68.97
CA SER A 417 16.46 11.15 -69.62
C SER A 417 16.83 9.68 -69.42
N SER A 418 18.07 9.40 -68.99
CA SER A 418 18.56 8.02 -68.75
C SER A 418 18.43 7.56 -67.29
N THR A 419 18.15 8.45 -66.33
CA THR A 419 17.86 8.08 -64.93
C THR A 419 16.42 8.44 -64.54
N PRO A 420 15.44 7.52 -64.71
CA PRO A 420 14.05 7.75 -64.29
C PRO A 420 13.84 7.76 -62.76
N ASP A 421 14.84 7.32 -61.97
CA ASP A 421 14.75 7.19 -60.51
C ASP A 421 15.78 8.06 -59.76
N LEU A 422 15.77 9.37 -59.99
CA LEU A 422 16.50 10.32 -59.14
C LEU A 422 15.70 10.61 -57.86
N PRO A 423 16.32 10.55 -56.66
CA PRO A 423 15.64 10.87 -55.40
C PRO A 423 15.31 12.37 -55.34
N TRP A 424 14.06 12.66 -54.99
CA TRP A 424 13.45 13.98 -54.89
C TRP A 424 14.23 14.98 -54.02
N PRO A 425 14.28 16.28 -54.41
CA PRO A 425 13.10 17.16 -54.27
C PRO A 425 12.73 18.05 -55.48
N LEU A 426 13.08 17.70 -56.73
CA LEU A 426 12.94 18.62 -57.88
C LEU A 426 12.02 18.14 -59.03
N SER A 427 11.09 17.20 -58.81
CA SER A 427 10.12 16.84 -59.84
C SER A 427 8.79 17.57 -59.60
N ASP A 428 8.48 18.60 -60.38
CA ASP A 428 7.19 19.33 -60.34
C ASP A 428 6.03 18.48 -60.90
N LYS A 429 5.75 17.33 -60.29
CA LYS A 429 4.57 16.53 -60.58
C LYS A 429 3.74 16.32 -59.32
N ASP A 430 2.60 17.01 -59.34
CA ASP A 430 1.33 16.68 -58.68
C ASP A 430 1.28 16.78 -57.14
N ILE A 431 1.08 18.01 -56.64
CA ILE A 431 0.48 18.31 -55.32
C ILE A 431 -1.06 18.43 -55.44
N ASN A 432 -1.66 17.91 -56.50
CA ASN A 432 -3.12 17.85 -56.62
C ASN A 432 -3.57 16.38 -56.62
N ASP A 433 -4.55 16.09 -55.77
CA ASP A 433 -5.30 14.84 -55.64
C ASP A 433 -4.63 13.68 -54.90
N SER A 434 -4.56 13.75 -53.56
CA SER A 434 -4.84 12.60 -52.65
C SER A 434 -4.75 12.96 -51.15
N VAL A 435 -5.38 14.06 -50.73
CA VAL A 435 -5.71 14.27 -49.31
C VAL A 435 -7.13 14.82 -49.26
N LEU A 436 -8.11 13.92 -49.13
CA LEU A 436 -9.44 14.15 -48.54
C LEU A 436 -10.26 12.86 -48.71
N THR A 437 -10.04 11.89 -47.82
CA THR A 437 -11.11 10.97 -47.43
C THR A 437 -10.89 10.59 -45.98
N ALA A 438 -11.56 11.34 -45.09
CA ALA A 438 -11.71 10.99 -43.69
C ALA A 438 -12.63 9.77 -43.58
N PRO A 439 -12.35 8.80 -42.68
CA PRO A 439 -13.38 7.91 -42.18
C PRO A 439 -14.14 8.58 -41.03
N ASP A 440 -15.45 8.50 -41.10
CA ASP A 440 -16.41 8.85 -40.06
C ASP A 440 -15.98 8.34 -38.68
N LEU A 441 -15.84 9.26 -37.72
CA LEU A 441 -15.86 8.94 -36.30
C LEU A 441 -17.22 9.36 -35.72
N ILE A 442 -17.93 8.31 -35.32
CA ILE A 442 -19.20 8.30 -34.61
C ILE A 442 -19.11 9.16 -33.35
N SER A 443 -20.08 10.06 -33.26
CA SER A 443 -20.48 10.78 -32.06
C SER A 443 -20.76 9.85 -30.89
N HIS A 444 -20.12 10.05 -29.72
CA HIS A 444 -20.77 9.86 -28.43
C HIS A 444 -20.08 10.67 -27.31
N SER A 445 -20.92 11.43 -26.61
CA SER A 445 -20.91 11.68 -25.17
C SER A 445 -19.82 12.60 -24.59
N THR A 446 -20.23 13.85 -24.40
CA THR A 446 -19.74 14.75 -23.35
C THR A 446 -19.75 14.08 -21.98
N ASN A 447 -18.62 14.07 -21.27
CA ASN A 447 -18.60 13.90 -19.82
C ASN A 447 -17.54 14.82 -19.18
N CYS A 448 -18.00 15.64 -18.24
CA CYS A 448 -17.31 16.79 -17.66
C CYS A 448 -16.52 16.48 -16.37
N ASP A 449 -16.03 15.25 -16.17
CA ASP A 449 -15.50 14.84 -14.85
C ASP A 449 -13.96 14.83 -14.72
N LEU A 450 -13.22 15.29 -15.73
CA LEU A 450 -11.75 15.20 -15.74
C LEU A 450 -11.00 16.27 -14.93
N ILE A 451 -11.69 17.16 -14.20
CA ILE A 451 -11.03 18.19 -13.37
C ILE A 451 -11.03 17.83 -11.87
N ALA A 452 -11.76 16.80 -11.44
CA ALA A 452 -11.79 16.37 -10.05
C ALA A 452 -10.67 15.38 -9.67
N ALA A 453 -10.21 14.54 -10.61
CA ALA A 453 -9.24 13.47 -10.33
C ALA A 453 -7.79 13.95 -10.14
N ASP A 454 -7.43 15.13 -10.66
CA ASP A 454 -6.05 15.63 -10.61
C ASP A 454 -5.68 16.26 -9.25
N LYS A 455 -6.67 16.50 -8.37
CA LYS A 455 -6.44 17.00 -7.00
C LYS A 455 -6.24 15.90 -5.96
N GLU A 456 -6.68 14.67 -6.21
CA GLU A 456 -6.44 13.53 -5.29
C GLU A 456 -5.09 12.85 -5.55
N LEU A 457 -4.59 12.87 -6.79
CA LEU A 457 -3.28 12.28 -7.12
C LEU A 457 -2.10 13.06 -6.50
N ASN A 458 -2.24 14.37 -6.31
CA ASN A 458 -1.21 15.21 -5.66
C ASN A 458 -1.21 15.15 -4.13
N ARG A 459 -2.29 14.68 -3.48
CA ARG A 459 -2.28 14.44 -2.02
C ARG A 459 -1.68 13.10 -1.63
N SER A 460 -1.69 12.12 -2.53
CA SER A 460 -1.12 10.79 -2.26
C SER A 460 0.42 10.74 -2.42
N LYS A 461 0.99 11.63 -3.25
CA LYS A 461 2.45 11.72 -3.43
C LYS A 461 3.20 12.28 -2.23
N GLU A 462 2.62 13.23 -1.48
CA GLU A 462 3.26 13.78 -0.25
C GLU A 462 3.25 12.80 0.94
N CYS A 463 2.40 11.76 0.94
CA CYS A 463 2.43 10.72 1.99
C CYS A 463 3.44 9.60 1.73
N CYS A 464 3.80 9.34 0.46
CA CYS A 464 4.70 8.23 0.11
C CYS A 464 6.19 8.60 0.11
N GLU A 465 6.54 9.89 0.02
CA GLU A 465 7.94 10.33 0.01
C GLU A 465 8.62 10.36 1.39
N VAL A 466 7.85 10.19 2.48
CA VAL A 466 8.42 10.12 3.84
C VAL A 466 8.92 8.71 4.19
N ASN A 467 8.55 7.67 3.45
CA ASN A 467 8.75 6.28 3.89
C ASN A 467 9.77 5.46 3.08
N ILE A 468 10.50 6.09 2.15
CA ILE A 468 11.46 5.38 1.27
C ILE A 468 12.93 5.55 1.74
N LYS A 469 13.20 6.40 2.74
CA LYS A 469 14.58 6.58 3.25
C LYS A 469 15.06 5.55 4.27
N ASP A 470 14.18 4.68 4.78
CA ASP A 470 14.52 3.77 5.89
C ASP A 470 14.67 2.29 5.49
N ARG A 471 14.73 1.96 4.19
CA ARG A 471 14.77 0.55 3.72
C ARG A 471 16.05 0.10 3.03
N GLU A 472 17.14 0.81 3.23
CA GLU A 472 18.43 0.52 2.57
C GLU A 472 19.54 0.12 3.56
N VAL A 473 19.27 -0.77 4.53
CA VAL A 473 20.34 -1.49 5.24
C VAL A 473 19.88 -2.91 5.60
N HIS A 474 20.54 -3.90 5.01
CA HIS A 474 20.70 -5.31 5.41
C HIS A 474 20.37 -6.32 4.31
N TYR A 475 21.33 -6.51 3.41
CA TYR A 475 21.65 -7.84 2.88
C TYR A 475 23.16 -7.98 2.86
N ASP A 476 23.72 -8.53 3.93
CA ASP A 476 24.98 -9.25 3.84
C ASP A 476 25.14 -10.21 5.01
N ILE A 477 25.82 -11.33 4.73
CA ILE A 477 26.24 -12.41 5.63
C ILE A 477 25.19 -13.51 5.85
N SER A 478 25.32 -14.59 5.06
CA SER A 478 25.66 -15.93 5.61
C SER A 478 25.92 -16.89 4.46
N ASN A 479 27.20 -17.03 4.11
CA ASN A 479 27.69 -18.11 3.28
C ASN A 479 28.97 -18.62 3.95
N GLU A 480 28.85 -19.55 4.90
CA GLU A 480 29.99 -20.35 5.37
C GLU A 480 29.53 -21.65 6.06
N LYS A 481 29.89 -22.76 5.40
CA LYS A 481 30.07 -24.15 5.86
C LYS A 481 28.92 -24.96 6.46
#